data_AF-A0A9D6L4C0-F1
#
_entry.id   AF-A0A9D6L4C0-F1
#
_cell.length_a   1.000
_cell.length_b   1.000
_cell.length_c   1.000
_cell.angle_alpha   90.00
_cell.angle_beta   90.00
_cell.angle_gamma   90.00
#
_symmetry.space_group_name_H-M   'P 1'
#
loop_
_entity.id
_entity.type
_entity.pdbx_description
1 polymer ?
#
loop_
_entity_poly.entity_id
_entity_poly.type
_entity_poly.pdbx_seq_one_letter_code
_entity_poly.pdbx_strand_id
1 'polypeptide(L)' 'MRKLIIAIDGPVGSGKSSAARRVAALLGYTYLDSGAMYRALALKALRRGIPFDAA' A
#
# COMPACT_ATOMS: atom_id res chain seq x y z
N MET A 1 10.77 11.01 21.97
CA MET A 1 11.09 11.25 20.54
C MET A 1 9.87 11.00 19.69
N ARG A 2 9.64 11.79 18.63
CA ARG A 2 8.52 11.59 17.69
C ARG A 2 8.88 10.48 16.69
N LYS A 3 7.96 9.52 16.48
CA LYS A 3 8.13 8.49 15.43
C LYS A 3 8.08 9.13 14.05
N LEU A 4 8.98 8.71 13.15
CA LEU A 4 9.03 9.20 11.77
C LEU A 4 7.99 8.49 10.90
N ILE A 5 7.52 9.17 9.84
CA ILE A 5 6.74 8.53 8.78
C ILE A 5 7.62 8.56 7.54
N ILE A 6 7.87 7.40 6.94
CA ILE A 6 8.77 7.23 5.80
C ILE A 6 7.92 6.87 4.58
N ALA A 7 7.84 7.77 3.60
CA ALA A 7 7.20 7.52 2.32
C ALA A 7 8.24 7.01 1.30
N ILE A 8 7.86 6.03 0.47
CA ILE A 8 8.74 5.41 -0.54
C ILE A 8 7.98 5.34 -1.87
N ASP A 9 8.30 6.25 -2.79
CA ASP A 9 7.62 6.41 -4.08
C ASP A 9 8.55 6.12 -5.28
N GLY A 10 7.95 5.88 -6.44
CA GLY A 10 8.66 5.59 -7.70
C GLY A 10 7.90 4.64 -8.64
N PRO A 11 8.40 4.41 -9.86
CA PRO A 11 7.67 3.71 -10.92
C PRO A 11 7.40 2.23 -10.61
N VAL A 12 6.42 1.63 -11.28
CA VAL A 12 6.14 0.19 -11.12
C VAL A 12 7.38 -0.65 -11.46
N GLY A 13 7.60 -1.76 -10.74
CA GLY A 13 8.76 -2.64 -10.97
C GLY A 13 10.09 -2.19 -10.34
N SER A 14 10.20 -0.98 -9.76
CA SER A 14 11.46 -0.47 -9.17
C SER A 14 11.88 -1.11 -7.83
N GLY A 15 11.18 -2.16 -7.36
CA GLY A 15 11.52 -2.85 -6.10
C GLY A 15 11.10 -2.15 -4.80
N LYS A 16 10.32 -1.06 -4.86
CA LYS A 16 9.88 -0.27 -3.69
C LYS A 16 9.28 -1.10 -2.56
N SER A 17 8.33 -1.98 -2.86
CA SER A 17 7.68 -2.79 -1.81
C SER A 17 8.67 -3.70 -1.10
N SER A 18 9.65 -4.24 -1.83
CA SER A 18 10.73 -5.05 -1.25
C SER A 18 11.66 -4.22 -0.37
N ALA A 19 12.10 -3.05 -0.86
CA ALA A 19 12.94 -2.14 -0.09
C ALA A 19 12.23 -1.61 1.17
N ALA A 20 10.99 -1.15 1.03
CA ALA A 20 10.16 -0.62 2.11
C ALA A 20 9.91 -1.66 3.22
N ARG A 21 9.60 -2.92 2.84
CA ARG A 21 9.43 -4.01 3.80
C ARG A 21 10.71 -4.29 4.58
N ARG A 22 11.87 -4.26 3.91
CA ARG A 22 13.16 -4.50 4.55
C ARG A 22 13.57 -3.36 5.46
N VAL A 23 13.38 -2.10 5.04
CA VAL A 23 13.62 -0.91 5.87
C VAL A 23 12.73 -0.92 7.11
N ALA A 24 11.43 -1.22 6.95
CA ALA A 24 10.50 -1.31 8.06
C ALA A 24 10.93 -2.37 9.10
N ALA A 25 11.32 -3.57 8.63
CA ALA A 25 11.82 -4.63 9.51
C ALA A 25 13.11 -4.23 10.26
N LEU A 26 14.07 -3.60 9.57
CA LEU A 26 15.34 -3.16 10.16
C LEU A 26 15.15 -2.06 11.22
N LEU A 27 14.19 -1.16 11.00
CA LEU A 27 13.95 -0.02 11.88
C LEU A 27 12.87 -0.28 12.95
N GLY A 28 12.20 -1.45 12.93
CA GLY A 28 11.09 -1.75 13.82
C GLY A 28 9.81 -0.94 13.52
N TYR A 29 9.59 -0.57 12.27
CA TYR A 29 8.41 0.16 11.80
C TYR A 29 7.37 -0.78 11.19
N THR A 30 6.11 -0.36 11.23
CA THR A 30 5.04 -1.01 10.48
C THR A 30 5.19 -0.70 8.99
N TYR A 31 5.15 -1.74 8.15
CA TYR A 31 5.10 -1.60 6.70
C TYR A 31 3.65 -1.45 6.22
N LEU A 32 3.41 -0.46 5.34
CA LEU A 32 2.10 -0.21 4.72
C LEU A 32 2.24 -0.21 3.19
N ASP A 33 1.45 -1.05 2.50
CA ASP A 33 1.39 -1.13 1.04
C ASP A 33 0.09 -0.47 0.55
N SER A 34 0.18 0.77 0.07
CA SER A 34 -0.96 1.51 -0.47
C SER A 34 -1.58 0.82 -1.69
N GLY A 35 -0.76 0.19 -2.53
CA GLY A 35 -1.25 -0.56 -3.70
C GLY A 35 -2.11 -1.77 -3.29
N ALA A 36 -1.71 -2.49 -2.24
CA ALA A 36 -2.50 -3.57 -1.67
C ALA A 36 -3.82 -3.07 -1.08
N MET A 37 -3.81 -1.90 -0.42
CA MET A 37 -5.03 -1.28 0.12
C MET A 37 -6.04 -0.97 -0.99
N TYR A 38 -5.62 -0.31 -2.08
CA TYR A 38 -6.51 0.00 -3.20
C TYR A 38 -7.07 -1.27 -3.87
N ARG A 39 -6.23 -2.31 -4.05
CA ARG A 39 -6.69 -3.60 -4.58
C ARG A 39 -7.70 -4.30 -3.66
N ALA A 40 -7.48 -4.26 -2.35
CA ALA A 40 -8.41 -4.81 -1.38
C ALA A 40 -9.76 -4.08 -1.40
N LEU A 41 -9.74 -2.75 -1.52
CA LEU A 41 -10.94 -1.94 -1.67
C LEU A 41 -11.71 -2.28 -2.97
N ALA A 42 -11.01 -2.35 -4.10
CA ALA A 42 -11.60 -2.74 -5.38
C ALA A 42 -12.23 -4.15 -5.31
N LEU A 43 -11.54 -5.11 -4.69
CA LEU A 43 -12.06 -6.46 -4.46
C LEU A 43 -13.33 -6.45 -3.60
N LYS A 44 -13.38 -5.61 -2.56
CA LYS A 44 -14.58 -5.45 -1.73
C LYS A 44 -15.74 -4.88 -2.53
N ALA A 45 -15.50 -3.89 -3.39
CA ALA A 45 -16.52 -3.30 -4.25
C ALA A 45 -17.09 -4.34 -5.23
N LEU A 46 -16.20 -5.09 -5.92
CA LEU A 46 -16.55 -6.21 -6.79
C LEU A 46 -17.46 -7.23 -6.09
N ARG A 47 -17.07 -7.67 -4.90
CA ARG A 47 -17.83 -8.67 -4.12
C ARG A 47 -19.18 -8.17 -3.64
N ARG A 48 -19.36 -6.85 -3.50
CA ARG A 48 -20.63 -6.23 -3.10
C ARG A 48 -21.48 -5.82 -4.31
N GLY A 49 -21.03 -6.09 -5.54
CA GLY A 49 -21.73 -5.70 -6.76
C GLY A 49 -21.91 -4.19 -6.86
N ILE A 50 -20.95 -3.40 -6.34
CA ILE A 50 -21.00 -1.94 -6.47
C ILE A 50 -20.76 -1.59 -7.95
N PRO A 51 -21.65 -0.81 -8.60
CA PRO A 51 -21.44 -0.34 -9.96
C PRO A 51 -20.13 0.45 -10.08
N PHE A 52 -19.42 0.26 -11.19
CA PHE A 52 -18.17 0.99 -11.46
C PHE A 52 -18.39 2.36 -12.08
N ASP A 53 -19.59 2.53 -12.58
CA ASP A 53 -20.16 3.66 -13.25
C ASP A 53 -21.21 4.29 -12.33
N ALA A 54 -21.14 5.61 -12.20
CA ALA A 54 -22.25 6.38 -11.67
C ALA A 54 -23.28 6.51 -12.79
N ALA A 55 -24.32 5.69 -12.75
CA ALA A 55 -25.57 6.03 -13.45
C ALA A 55 -26.22 7.23 -12.76
#